data_AF-A0A2W5YWI4-F1
#
_entry.id   AF-A0A2W5YWI4-F1
#
_cell.length_a   1.000
_cell.length_b   1.000
_cell.length_c   1.000
_cell.angle_alpha   90.00
_cell.angle_beta   90.00
_cell.angle_gamma   90.00
#
_symmetry.space_group_name_H-M   'P 1'
#
loop_
_entity.id
_entity.type
_entity.pdbx_description
1 polymer ?
#
loop_
_entity_poly.entity_id
_entity_poly.type
_entity_poly.pdbx_seq_one_letter_code
_entity_poly.pdbx_strand_id
1 'polypeptide(L)' 'MSAHVGQLVVLTVSAPQPDSVTIAGLDLYHAADPSTPAKFSLVPARSGRFPVRLVSNGRVLGVLVVHRPAP' A
#
# COMPACT_ATOMS: atom_id res chain seq x y z
N MET A 1 -7.61 1.92 4.73
CA MET A 1 -7.90 0.47 4.60
C MET A 1 -7.47 -0.23 5.89
N SER A 2 -8.12 -1.31 6.30
CA SER A 2 -7.74 -2.08 7.50
C SER A 2 -7.57 -3.57 7.19
N ALA A 3 -6.60 -4.22 7.82
CA ALA A 3 -6.32 -5.66 7.74
C ALA A 3 -5.76 -6.19 9.07
N HIS A 4 -5.63 -7.50 9.21
CA HIS A 4 -4.91 -8.13 10.33
C HIS A 4 -3.57 -8.73 9.88
N VAL A 5 -2.64 -8.88 10.83
CA VAL A 5 -1.41 -9.66 10.61
C VAL A 5 -1.77 -11.07 10.14
N GLY A 6 -1.06 -11.57 9.13
CA GLY A 6 -1.29 -12.89 8.55
C GLY A 6 -2.44 -12.95 7.52
N GLN A 7 -3.22 -11.87 7.36
CA GLN A 7 -4.27 -11.81 6.36
C GLN A 7 -3.71 -11.41 4.98
N LEU A 8 -4.15 -12.09 3.92
CA LEU A 8 -3.85 -11.65 2.55
C LEU A 8 -4.52 -10.30 2.27
N VAL A 9 -3.70 -9.33 1.85
CA VAL A 9 -4.12 -8.00 1.46
C VAL A 9 -3.80 -7.81 -0.03
N VAL A 10 -4.83 -7.53 -0.82
CA VAL A 10 -4.71 -7.14 -2.22
C VAL A 10 -5.12 -5.67 -2.35
N LEU A 11 -4.23 -4.84 -2.87
CA LEU A 11 -4.46 -3.41 -3.06
C LEU A 11 -4.26 -3.04 -4.52
N THR A 12 -5.21 -2.28 -5.06
CA THR A 12 -5.09 -1.65 -6.37
C THR A 12 -5.07 -0.14 -6.16
N VAL A 13 -4.03 0.53 -6.63
CA VAL A 13 -3.82 1.97 -6.44
C VAL A 13 -3.69 2.64 -7.80
N SER A 14 -4.65 3.50 -8.13
CA SER A 14 -4.63 4.32 -9.34
C SER A 14 -3.83 5.60 -9.11
N ALA A 15 -3.01 6.00 -10.08
CA ALA A 15 -2.31 7.27 -10.09
C ALA A 15 -2.86 8.14 -11.24
N PRO A 16 -3.08 9.46 -11.02
CA PRO A 16 -3.60 10.36 -12.04
C PRO A 16 -2.57 10.71 -13.13
N GLN A 17 -1.30 10.37 -12.90
CA GLN A 17 -0.17 10.55 -13.82
C GLN A 17 0.83 9.40 -13.60
N PRO A 18 1.72 9.10 -14.57
CA PRO A 18 2.77 8.10 -14.40
C PRO A 18 3.66 8.41 -13.18
N ASP A 19 3.75 7.46 -12.25
CA ASP A 19 4.55 7.56 -11.02
C ASP A 19 4.86 6.17 -10.45
N SER A 20 5.66 6.11 -9.39
CA SER A 20 5.77 4.93 -8.53
C SER A 20 4.92 5.11 -7.29
N VAL A 21 4.17 4.07 -6.93
CA VAL A 21 3.45 3.97 -5.66
C VAL A 21 4.29 3.14 -4.70
N THR A 22 4.40 3.58 -3.45
CA THR A 22 5.04 2.84 -2.36
C THR A 22 4.11 2.64 -1.17
N ILE A 23 4.27 1.50 -0.50
CA ILE A 23 3.71 1.27 0.84
C ILE A 23 4.84 1.45 1.85
N ALA A 24 4.93 2.64 2.42
CA ALA A 24 6.04 3.04 3.29
C ALA A 24 6.11 2.16 4.55
N GLY A 25 7.31 1.67 4.84
CA GLY A 25 7.58 0.76 5.96
C GLY A 25 7.34 -0.72 5.65
N LEU A 26 6.97 -1.07 4.40
CA LEU A 26 6.94 -2.43 3.88
C LEU A 26 7.85 -2.63 2.66
N ASP A 27 8.57 -1.59 2.23
CA ASP A 27 9.51 -1.59 1.10
C ASP A 27 8.93 -2.15 -0.23
N LEU A 28 7.62 -1.97 -0.42
CA LEU A 28 6.92 -2.35 -1.64
C LEU A 28 6.80 -1.15 -2.57
N TYR A 29 7.12 -1.37 -3.85
CA TYR A 29 7.09 -0.36 -4.91
C TYR A 29 6.49 -0.95 -6.17
N HIS A 30 5.54 -0.23 -6.79
CA HIS A 30 5.02 -0.58 -8.10
C HIS A 30 4.75 0.70 -8.91
N ALA A 31 5.09 0.66 -10.20
CA ALA A 31 4.71 1.72 -11.12
C ALA A 31 3.17 1.77 -11.27
N ALA A 32 2.64 2.98 -11.42
CA ALA A 32 1.25 3.24 -11.72
C ALA A 32 1.14 4.38 -12.73
N ASP A 33 0.18 4.29 -13.64
CA ASP A 33 -0.24 5.36 -14.52
C ASP A 33 -1.78 5.34 -14.65
N PRO A 34 -2.40 6.32 -15.35
CA PRO A 34 -3.85 6.37 -15.49
C PRO A 34 -4.51 5.15 -16.14
N SER A 35 -3.77 4.43 -16.99
CA SER A 35 -4.22 3.20 -17.67
C SER A 35 -3.80 1.93 -16.94
N THR A 36 -2.74 1.98 -16.14
CA THR A 36 -2.12 0.83 -15.47
C THR A 36 -1.99 1.10 -13.97
N PRO A 37 -2.96 0.70 -13.13
CA PRO A 37 -2.87 0.90 -11.68
C PRO A 37 -1.83 -0.03 -11.05
N ALA A 38 -1.17 0.44 -9.99
CA ALA A 38 -0.26 -0.37 -9.18
C ALA A 38 -1.03 -1.43 -8.39
N LYS A 39 -0.57 -2.67 -8.46
CA LYS A 39 -1.19 -3.81 -7.76
C LYS A 39 -0.21 -4.36 -6.73
N PHE A 40 -0.64 -4.46 -5.48
CA PHE A 40 0.12 -5.04 -4.39
C PHE A 40 -0.63 -6.27 -3.86
N SER A 41 0.11 -7.34 -3.60
CA SER A 41 -0.39 -8.53 -2.92
C SER A 41 0.61 -8.87 -1.81
N LEU A 42 0.17 -8.79 -0.56
CA LEU A 42 1.04 -9.03 0.59
C LEU A 42 0.31 -9.68 1.75
N VAL A 43 1.08 -10.33 2.61
CA VAL A 43 0.63 -10.82 3.92
C VAL A 43 1.40 -10.05 4.99
N PRO A 44 0.78 -9.08 5.70
CA PRO A 44 1.49 -8.27 6.68
C PRO A 44 2.00 -9.12 7.85
N ALA A 45 3.30 -9.02 8.14
CA ALA A 45 3.93 -9.73 9.26
C ALA A 45 3.86 -8.97 10.61
N ARG A 46 3.49 -7.69 10.59
CA ARG A 46 3.41 -6.84 11.80
C ARG A 46 2.27 -5.85 11.72
N SER A 47 1.70 -5.53 12.89
CA SER A 47 0.72 -4.46 13.03
C SER A 47 1.36 -3.09 12.88
N GLY A 48 0.62 -2.11 12.37
CA GLY A 48 1.11 -0.75 12.19
C GLY A 48 0.25 0.08 11.24
N ARG A 49 0.68 1.32 11.00
CA ARG A 49 0.10 2.19 9.97
C ARG A 49 1.14 2.36 8.87
N PHE A 50 0.78 1.96 7.66
CA PHE A 50 1.64 1.96 6.49
C PHE A 50 1.07 2.93 5.45
N PRO A 51 1.62 4.14 5.33
CA PRO A 51 1.18 5.12 4.36
C PRO A 51 1.42 4.62 2.92
N VAL A 52 0.39 4.72 2.08
CA VAL A 52 0.49 4.51 0.64
C VAL A 52 0.73 5.86 -0.01
N ARG A 53 1.84 6.01 -0.74
CA ARG A 53 2.30 7.31 -1.24
C ARG A 53 2.80 7.23 -2.67
N LEU A 54 2.71 8.35 -3.38
CA LEU A 54 3.45 8.59 -4.62
C LEU A 54 4.93 8.88 -4.29
N VAL A 55 5.85 8.29 -5.05
CA VAL A 55 7.29 8.44 -4.82
C VAL A 55 7.78 9.79 -5.30
N SER A 56 7.30 10.29 -6.44
CA SER A 56 7.80 11.54 -7.05
C SER A 56 7.68 12.76 -6.13
N ASN A 57 6.57 12.90 -5.41
CA ASN A 57 6.23 14.09 -4.63
C ASN A 57 5.86 13.78 -3.17
N GLY A 58 5.95 12.52 -2.75
CA GLY A 58 5.62 12.09 -1.38
C GLY A 58 4.14 12.19 -1.02
N ARG A 59 3.25 12.50 -1.97
CA ARG A 59 1.81 12.67 -1.72
C ARG A 59 1.23 11.37 -1.17
N VAL A 60 0.55 11.48 -0.02
CA VAL A 60 -0.15 10.35 0.61
C VAL A 60 -1.48 10.13 -0.11
N LEU A 61 -1.68 8.93 -0.65
CA LEU A 61 -2.91 8.49 -1.29
C LEU A 61 -3.86 7.80 -0.30
N GLY A 62 -3.29 7.19 0.74
CA GLY A 62 -4.07 6.50 1.77
C GLY A 62 -3.17 5.89 2.85
N VAL A 63 -3.79 5.18 3.78
CA VAL A 63 -3.08 4.47 4.85
C VAL A 63 -3.65 3.05 4.98
N LEU A 64 -2.77 2.06 4.91
CA LEU A 64 -3.05 0.69 5.30
C LEU A 64 -2.83 0.55 6.81
N VAL A 65 -3.89 0.26 7.55
CA VAL A 65 -3.84 -0.01 8.99
C VAL A 65 -3.86 -1.52 9.19
N VAL A 66 -2.82 -2.06 9.82
CA VAL A 66 -2.72 -3.48 10.16
C VAL A 66 -2.88 -3.63 11.66
N HIS A 67 -3.89 -4.39 12.07
CA HIS A 67 -4.17 -4.73 13.46
C HIS A 67 -3.46 -6.03 13.84
N ARG A 68 -3.18 -6.21 15.13
CA ARG A 68 -2.77 -7.52 15.63
C ARG A 68 -3.90 -8.54 15.40
N PRO A 69 -3.60 -9.84 15.31
CA PRO A 69 -4.63 -10.86 15.38
C PRO A 69 -5.39 -10.70 16.70
N ALA A 70 -6.70 -10.94 16.70
CA ALA A 70 -7.41 -11.08 17.96
C ALA A 70 -6.81 -12.28 18.73
N PRO A 71 -6.60 -12.16 20.05
CA PRO A 71 -6.15 -13.29 20.87
C PRO A 71 -7.17 -14.43 20.89
#